data_AF-A0A524DJL6-F1
#
_entry.id   AF-A0A524DJL6-F1
#
_cell.length_a   1.000
_cell.length_b   1.000
_cell.length_c   1.000
_cell.angle_alpha   90.00
_cell.angle_beta   90.00
_cell.angle_gamma   90.00
#
_symmetry.space_group_name_H-M   'P 1'
#
loop_
_entity.id
_entity.type
_entity.pdbx_description
1 polymer ?
#
loop_
_entity_poly.entity_id
_entity_poly.type
_entity_poly.pdbx_seq_one_letter_code
_entity_poly.pdbx_strand_id
1 'polypeptide(L)'
;MVDKVCSQCGGKNFRIVHDEWMRRTFRFVEKGTLEMCEGCGAKYLICNQCGALFTRVHPALEAWEVNQQCPNCGYEDPEVKAWDGVSAR
;
A
#
# COMPACT_ATOMS: atom_id res chain seq x y z
N MET A 1 14.29 7.11 -10.85
CA MET A 1 12.82 6.96 -10.88
C MET A 1 12.52 5.50 -10.64
N VAL A 2 11.72 5.17 -9.61
CA VAL A 2 11.31 3.77 -9.38
C VAL A 2 10.21 3.41 -10.37
N ASP A 3 10.37 2.33 -11.13
CA ASP A 3 9.34 1.83 -12.05
C ASP A 3 8.27 1.12 -11.21
N LYS A 4 7.08 1.73 -11.13
CA LYS A 4 5.93 1.13 -10.44
C LYS A 4 5.30 0.12 -11.39
N VAL A 5 5.25 -1.14 -11.00
CA VAL A 5 4.62 -2.22 -11.79
C VAL A 5 3.61 -2.96 -10.93
N CYS A 6 2.38 -3.07 -11.41
CA CYS A 6 1.33 -3.74 -10.70
C CYS A 6 1.58 -5.25 -10.68
N SER A 7 1.67 -5.83 -9.49
CA SER A 7 1.88 -7.28 -9.31
C SER A 7 0.69 -8.13 -9.78
N GLN A 8 -0.48 -7.54 -9.99
CA GLN A 8 -1.70 -8.26 -10.40
C GLN A 8 -1.88 -8.31 -11.93
N CYS A 9 -1.62 -7.21 -12.63
CA CYS A 9 -1.84 -7.12 -14.08
C CYS A 9 -0.63 -6.68 -14.90
N GLY A 10 0.52 -6.39 -14.26
CA GLY A 10 1.71 -5.85 -14.93
C GLY A 10 1.59 -4.39 -15.39
N GLY A 11 0.47 -3.73 -15.09
CA GLY A 11 0.23 -2.33 -15.46
C GLY A 11 1.19 -1.35 -14.78
N LYS A 12 1.57 -0.30 -15.49
CA LYS A 12 2.45 0.79 -15.00
C LYS A 12 1.72 2.09 -14.71
N ASN A 13 0.42 2.13 -15.02
CA ASN A 13 -0.43 3.29 -14.79
C ASN A 13 -1.06 3.19 -13.41
N PHE A 14 -0.71 4.16 -12.57
CA PHE A 14 -1.21 4.31 -11.23
C PHE A 14 -1.78 5.71 -11.08
N ARG A 15 -2.92 5.81 -10.41
CA ARG A 15 -3.51 7.07 -10.02
C ARG A 15 -3.61 7.16 -8.51
N ILE A 16 -3.38 8.34 -7.96
CA ILE A 16 -3.57 8.57 -6.53
C ILE A 16 -5.07 8.47 -6.23
N VAL A 17 -5.42 7.66 -5.23
CA VAL A 17 -6.80 7.51 -4.79
C VAL A 17 -6.95 7.92 -3.34
N HIS A 18 -7.99 8.71 -3.07
CA HIS A 18 -8.37 9.13 -1.73
C HIS A 18 -9.52 8.25 -1.26
N ASP A 19 -9.17 7.07 -0.75
CA ASP A 19 -10.16 6.14 -0.21
C ASP A 19 -10.35 6.42 1.28
N GLU A 20 -11.37 7.24 1.61
CA GLU A 20 -11.62 7.67 2.99
C GLU A 20 -11.89 6.51 3.94
N TRP A 21 -12.57 5.46 3.46
CA TRP A 21 -12.83 4.28 4.27
C TRP A 21 -11.50 3.59 4.63
N MET A 22 -10.64 3.29 3.65
CA MET A 22 -9.33 2.67 3.93
C MET A 22 -8.44 3.54 4.82
N ARG A 23 -8.46 4.86 4.63
CA ARG A 23 -7.72 5.80 5.50
C ARG A 23 -8.20 5.73 6.95
N ARG A 24 -9.50 5.60 7.19
CA ARG A 24 -10.07 5.51 8.54
C ARG A 24 -9.85 4.13 9.17
N THR A 25 -9.91 3.07 8.37
CA THR A 25 -9.77 1.68 8.82
C THR A 25 -8.31 1.32 9.12
N PHE A 26 -7.37 1.77 8.28
CA PHE A 26 -5.95 1.43 8.37
C PHE A 26 -5.13 2.67 8.69
N ARG A 27 -4.55 2.75 9.91
CA ARG A 27 -3.74 3.90 10.34
C ARG A 27 -2.56 4.20 9.41
N PHE A 28 -1.89 3.16 8.91
CA PHE A 28 -0.77 3.31 7.98
C PHE A 28 -1.21 3.87 6.60
N VAL A 29 -2.48 3.71 6.23
CA VAL A 29 -3.06 4.32 5.03
C VAL A 29 -3.44 5.77 5.28
N GLU A 30 -3.84 6.12 6.50
CA GLU A 30 -4.14 7.51 6.91
C GLU A 30 -2.94 8.42 6.67
N LYS A 31 -1.75 7.99 7.11
CA LYS A 31 -0.50 8.75 6.96
C LYS A 31 0.21 8.52 5.63
N GLY A 32 -0.15 7.45 4.92
CA GLY A 32 0.46 7.09 3.65
C GLY A 32 -0.26 7.66 2.43
N THR A 33 0.35 7.45 1.26
CA THR A 33 -0.28 7.72 -0.03
C THR A 33 -0.73 6.40 -0.66
N LEU A 34 -1.99 6.37 -1.10
CA LEU A 34 -2.60 5.24 -1.78
C LEU A 34 -2.64 5.51 -3.29
N GLU A 35 -2.11 4.59 -4.07
CA GLU A 35 -2.24 4.60 -5.51
C GLU A 35 -3.00 3.36 -5.99
N MET A 36 -3.92 3.55 -6.91
CA MET A 36 -4.66 2.48 -7.55
C MET A 36 -4.17 2.28 -8.98
N CYS A 37 -3.90 1.03 -9.33
CA CYS A 37 -3.63 0.63 -10.69
C CYS A 37 -4.89 0.81 -11.54
N GLU A 38 -4.78 1.55 -12.65
CA GLU A 38 -5.92 1.78 -13.53
C GLU A 38 -6.31 0.54 -14.36
N GLY A 39 -5.40 -0.42 -14.51
CA GLY A 39 -5.66 -1.63 -15.30
C GLY A 39 -6.49 -2.68 -14.57
N CYS A 40 -6.31 -2.84 -13.25
CA CYS A 40 -7.00 -3.88 -12.47
C CYS A 40 -7.70 -3.38 -11.20
N GLY A 41 -7.57 -2.09 -10.86
CA GLY A 41 -8.13 -1.52 -9.64
C GLY A 41 -7.40 -1.93 -8.35
N ALA A 42 -6.25 -2.61 -8.44
CA ALA A 42 -5.44 -2.96 -7.27
C ALA A 42 -4.86 -1.69 -6.64
N LYS A 43 -5.04 -1.55 -5.32
CA LYS A 43 -4.59 -0.41 -4.54
C LYS A 43 -3.30 -0.77 -3.80
N TYR A 44 -2.35 0.16 -3.83
CA TYR A 44 -1.02 0.02 -3.26
C TYR A 44 -0.68 1.23 -2.42
N LEU A 45 -0.12 0.98 -1.24
CA LEU A 45 0.51 1.99 -0.42
C LEU A 45 1.87 2.35 -1.03
N ILE A 46 2.22 3.63 -1.00
CA ILE A 46 3.49 4.13 -1.53
C ILE A 46 4.51 4.30 -0.42
N CYS A 47 5.74 3.88 -0.69
CA CYS A 47 6.85 4.06 0.23
C CYS A 47 7.22 5.55 0.32
N ASN A 48 7.15 6.11 1.53
CA ASN A 48 7.50 7.51 1.78
C ASN A 48 8.99 7.83 1.55
N GLN A 49 9.87 6.83 1.48
CA GLN A 49 11.32 7.03 1.26
C GLN A 49 11.69 7.03 -0.22
N CYS A 50 11.26 6.01 -0.98
CA CYS A 50 11.71 5.83 -2.37
C CYS A 50 10.61 6.02 -3.41
N GLY A 51 9.35 6.20 -3.00
CA GLY A 51 8.21 6.33 -3.90
C GLY A 51 7.81 5.02 -4.61
N ALA A 52 8.36 3.88 -4.23
CA ALA A 52 7.99 2.57 -4.76
C ALA A 52 6.61 2.10 -4.26
N LEU A 53 6.03 1.12 -4.95
CA LEU A 53 4.91 0.35 -4.42
C LEU A 53 5.39 -0.44 -3.19
N PHE A 54 4.80 -0.16 -2.03
CA PHE A 54 5.21 -0.75 -0.76
C PHE A 54 4.42 -2.02 -0.46
N THR A 55 3.11 -1.89 -0.26
CA THR A 55 2.24 -3.03 0.01
C THR A 55 0.90 -2.84 -0.67
N ARG A 56 0.23 -3.95 -1.00
CA ARG A 56 -1.15 -3.91 -1.51
C ARG A 56 -2.09 -3.67 -0.34
N VAL A 57 -3.16 -2.91 -0.58
CA VAL A 57 -4.21 -2.60 0.42
C VAL A 57 -5.57 -2.90 -0.20
N HIS A 58 -6.44 -3.61 0.51
CA HIS A 58 -7.84 -3.86 0.10
C HIS A 58 -8.75 -3.98 1.34
N PRO A 59 -10.09 -4.01 1.16
CA PRO A 59 -10.99 -4.03 2.32
C PRO A 59 -10.87 -5.28 3.20
N ALA A 60 -10.55 -6.43 2.60
CA ALA A 60 -10.32 -7.69 3.30
C ALA A 60 -8.82 -7.97 3.49
N LEU A 61 -8.03 -6.94 3.81
CA LEU A 61 -6.58 -7.08 3.94
C LEU A 61 -6.24 -8.00 5.11
N GLU A 62 -5.43 -9.03 4.85
CA GLU A 62 -4.95 -9.94 5.89
C GLU A 62 -3.53 -9.57 6.37
N ALA A 63 -3.21 -9.88 7.64
CA ALA A 63 -1.91 -9.57 8.28
C ALA A 63 -0.71 -9.97 7.41
N TRP A 64 -0.81 -11.17 6.82
CA TRP A 64 0.26 -11.83 6.08
C TRP A 64 0.44 -11.27 4.67
N GLU A 65 -0.53 -10.50 4.14
CA GLU A 65 -0.43 -9.85 2.83
C GLU A 65 0.31 -8.51 2.90
N VAL A 66 0.56 -8.01 4.11
CA VAL A 66 1.19 -6.71 4.33
C VAL A 66 2.70 -6.86 4.44
N ASN A 67 3.41 -6.23 3.50
CA ASN A 67 4.85 -6.15 3.55
C ASN A 67 5.29 -5.24 4.70
N GLN A 68 5.99 -5.79 5.69
CA GLN A 68 6.57 -4.99 6.79
C GLN A 68 7.72 -4.08 6.33
N GLN A 69 8.37 -4.44 5.21
CA GLN A 69 9.51 -3.74 4.66
C GLN A 69 9.34 -3.47 3.16
N CYS A 70 9.75 -2.27 2.72
CA CYS A 70 9.67 -1.89 1.33
C CYS A 70 10.60 -2.78 0.50
N PRO A 71 10.09 -3.50 -0.52
CA PRO A 71 10.90 -4.42 -1.32
C PRO A 71 11.97 -3.73 -2.15
N ASN A 72 11.88 -2.40 -2.34
CA ASN A 72 12.81 -1.65 -3.16
C ASN A 72 13.96 -1.01 -2.36
N CYS A 73 13.67 -0.42 -1.19
CA CYS A 73 14.69 0.32 -0.42
C CYS A 73 14.92 -0.21 1.00
N GLY A 74 14.18 -1.24 1.44
CA GLY A 74 14.32 -1.76 2.79
C GLY A 74 13.70 -0.89 3.89
N TYR A 75 12.93 0.14 3.55
CA TYR A 75 12.26 0.99 4.55
C TYR A 75 11.15 0.23 5.27
N GLU A 76 11.16 0.24 6.59
CA GLU A 76 10.09 -0.30 7.43
C GLU A 76 9.23 0.84 7.97
N ASP A 77 7.94 0.83 7.63
CA ASP A 77 7.01 1.78 8.22
C ASP A 77 6.54 1.24 9.59
N PRO A 78 6.76 1.96 10.69
CA PRO A 78 6.44 1.47 12.03
C PRO A 78 4.94 1.23 12.23
N GLU A 79 4.07 1.91 11.50
CA GLU A 79 2.63 1.69 11.58
C GLU A 79 2.18 0.46 10.79
N VAL A 80 2.84 0.18 9.66
CA VAL A 80 2.63 -1.05 8.90
C VAL A 80 3.16 -2.25 9.70
N LYS A 81 4.33 -2.12 10.32
CA LYS A 81 4.92 -3.16 11.17
C LYS A 81 4.10 -3.44 12.43
N ALA A 82 3.47 -2.41 13.00
CA ALA A 82 2.58 -2.55 14.15
C ALA A 82 1.18 -3.10 13.80
N TRP A 83 0.88 -3.31 12.52
CA TRP A 83 -0.42 -3.82 12.10
C TRP A 83 -0.48 -5.34 12.22
N ASP A 84 -1.33 -5.82 13.12
CA ASP A 84 -1.49 -7.23 13.47
C ASP A 84 -2.51 -7.98 12.58
N GLY A 85 -3.02 -7.34 11.52
CA GLY A 85 -4.06 -7.92 10.65
C GLY A 85 -5.48 -7.93 11.19
N VAL A 86 -5.65 -7.85 12.52
CA VAL A 86 -6.94 -7.76 13.21
C VAL A 86 -7.29 -6.33 13.66
N SER A 87 -6.32 -5.42 13.63
CA SER A 87 -6.47 -4.03 14.08
C SER A 87 -7.06 -3.09 13.03
N ALA A 88 -8.06 -3.55 12.28
CA ALA A 88 -8.95 -2.67 11.53
C ALA A 88 -9.82 -1.90 12.54
N ARG A 89 -9.71 -0.57 12.55
CA ARG A 89 -10.39 0.27 13.56
C ARG A 89 -11.89 0.37 13.32
#